data_AF-A0A7J4IZC5-F1
#
_entry.id   AF-A0A7J4IZC5-F1
#
_cell.length_a   1.000
_cell.length_b   1.000
_cell.length_c   1.000
_cell.angle_alpha   90.00
_cell.angle_beta   90.00
_cell.angle_gamma   90.00
#
_symmetry.space_group_name_H-M   'P 1'
#
loop_
_entity.id
_entity.type
_entity.pdbx_description
1 polymer ?
#
loop_
_entity_poly.entity_id
_entity_poly.type
_entity_poly.pdbx_seq_one_letter_code
_entity_poly.pdbx_strand_id
1 'polypeptide(L)'
;MSIKERIAIIENDDKEIEWHVLHQLLELAMSVTGRGYVSDDYTKFIEIEIGDITIFSDPYYGTVQIDETEIDSKTIQKLITEVKKRLLQFDKNIETIRDKAASEIFDKPINWLENI
;
A
#
# COMPACT_ATOMS: atom_id res chain seq x y z
N MET A 1 12.62 -6.59 0.12
CA MET A 1 12.29 -5.54 1.11
C MET A 1 10.84 -5.73 1.50
N SER A 2 10.55 -5.84 2.79
CA SER A 2 9.19 -5.98 3.34
C SER A 2 8.40 -4.67 3.19
N ILE A 3 7.08 -4.74 3.32
CA ILE A 3 6.22 -3.55 3.32
C ILE A 3 6.62 -2.64 4.49
N LYS A 4 6.90 -3.23 5.67
CA LYS A 4 7.36 -2.49 6.85
C LYS A 4 8.64 -1.69 6.60
N GLU A 5 9.63 -2.27 5.92
CA GLU A 5 10.88 -1.58 5.57
C GLU A 5 10.63 -0.43 4.59
N ARG A 6 9.77 -0.63 3.58
CA ARG A 6 9.41 0.42 2.62
C ARG A 6 8.71 1.59 3.29
N ILE A 7 7.80 1.32 4.23
CA ILE A 7 7.15 2.38 5.03
C ILE A 7 8.19 3.18 5.82
N ALA A 8 9.15 2.50 6.47
CA ALA A 8 10.18 3.19 7.25
C ALA A 8 11.06 4.10 6.38
N ILE A 9 11.36 3.71 5.13
CA ILE A 9 12.10 4.57 4.19
C ILE A 9 11.28 5.81 3.85
N ILE A 10 9.99 5.64 3.51
CA ILE A 10 9.08 6.76 3.20
C ILE A 10 9.01 7.78 4.36
N GLU A 11 8.98 7.30 5.61
CA GLU A 11 8.92 8.18 6.79
C GLU A 11 10.24 8.91 7.10
N ASN A 12 11.37 8.43 6.60
CA ASN A 12 12.69 9.04 6.81
C ASN A 12 13.19 9.78 5.56
N ASP A 13 12.35 9.94 4.53
CA ASP A 13 12.69 10.76 3.37
C ASP A 13 12.83 12.23 3.82
N ASP A 14 13.86 12.93 3.33
CA ASP A 14 14.22 14.30 3.71
C ASP A 14 13.10 15.31 3.36
N LYS A 15 12.08 14.88 2.62
CA LYS A 15 10.87 15.62 2.31
C LYS A 15 9.78 15.29 3.32
N GLU A 16 9.84 15.88 4.52
CA GLU A 16 8.81 15.81 5.58
C GLU A 16 7.49 16.54 5.21
N ILE A 17 7.02 16.39 3.98
CA ILE A 17 5.79 17.03 3.49
C ILE A 17 4.69 15.97 3.41
N GLU A 18 3.62 16.17 4.18
CA GLU A 18 2.58 15.17 4.41
C GLU A 18 1.92 14.65 3.13
N TRP A 19 1.64 15.53 2.16
CA TRP A 19 1.06 15.09 0.88
C TRP A 19 2.02 14.18 0.11
N HIS A 20 3.33 14.37 0.25
CA HIS A 20 4.35 13.55 -0.41
C HIS A 20 4.42 12.17 0.22
N VAL A 21 4.43 12.13 1.56
CA VAL A 21 4.38 10.89 2.34
C VAL A 21 3.11 10.10 2.00
N LEU A 22 1.95 10.76 1.96
CA LEU A 22 0.69 10.11 1.57
C LEU A 22 0.79 9.55 0.15
N HIS A 23 1.30 10.33 -0.81
CA HIS A 23 1.47 9.89 -2.19
C HIS A 23 2.30 8.61 -2.29
N GLN A 24 3.50 8.58 -1.67
CA GLN A 24 4.37 7.40 -1.68
C GLN A 24 3.73 6.18 -1.00
N LEU A 25 2.92 6.39 0.05
CA LEU A 25 2.16 5.31 0.70
C LEU A 25 1.06 4.75 -0.22
N LEU A 26 0.40 5.61 -0.99
CA LEU A 26 -0.57 5.18 -2.00
C LEU A 26 0.14 4.40 -3.12
N GLU A 27 1.27 4.88 -3.66
CA GLU A 27 2.08 4.13 -4.63
C GLU A 27 2.48 2.74 -4.09
N LEU A 28 2.90 2.69 -2.82
CA LEU A 28 3.20 1.43 -2.14
C LEU A 28 1.98 0.51 -2.12
N ALA A 29 0.81 1.00 -1.70
CA ALA A 29 -0.45 0.24 -1.67
C ALA A 29 -0.81 -0.30 -3.05
N MET A 30 -0.66 0.51 -4.10
CA MET A 30 -0.91 0.08 -5.47
C MET A 30 0.09 -0.99 -5.91
N SER A 31 1.37 -0.81 -5.63
CA SER A 31 2.42 -1.75 -6.01
C SER A 31 2.26 -3.14 -5.38
N VAL A 32 1.68 -3.21 -4.17
CA VAL A 32 1.50 -4.50 -3.45
C VAL A 32 0.15 -5.14 -3.72
N THR A 33 -0.87 -4.37 -4.11
CA THR A 33 -2.23 -4.88 -4.38
C THR A 33 -2.55 -5.03 -5.86
N GLY A 34 -1.80 -4.35 -6.74
CA GLY A 34 -2.11 -4.26 -8.18
C GLY A 34 -3.38 -3.47 -8.50
N ARG A 35 -3.86 -2.62 -7.59
CA ARG A 35 -5.08 -1.80 -7.75
C ARG A 35 -4.73 -0.31 -7.85
N GLY A 36 -5.52 0.45 -8.62
CA GLY A 36 -5.38 1.89 -8.81
C GLY A 36 -4.70 2.26 -10.14
N TYR A 37 -4.55 3.57 -10.40
CA TYR A 37 -3.90 4.13 -11.58
C TYR A 37 -2.84 5.16 -11.20
N VAL A 38 -1.63 5.03 -11.76
CA VAL A 38 -0.58 6.07 -11.70
C VAL A 38 -0.48 6.66 -13.10
N SER A 39 -0.49 7.98 -13.20
CA SER A 39 -0.35 8.64 -14.50
C SER A 39 1.02 8.38 -15.12
N ASP A 40 1.02 8.15 -16.42
CA ASP A 40 2.26 8.03 -17.20
C ASP A 40 2.92 9.39 -17.48
N ASP A 41 2.24 10.49 -17.18
CA ASP A 41 2.77 11.85 -17.35
C ASP A 41 3.92 12.19 -16.38
N TYR A 42 4.37 13.45 -16.43
CA TYR A 42 5.46 13.94 -15.60
C TYR A 42 5.03 14.27 -14.16
N THR A 43 3.73 14.43 -13.89
CA THR A 43 3.25 14.74 -12.54
C THR A 43 3.12 13.48 -11.70
N LYS A 44 2.96 12.31 -12.34
CA LYS A 44 2.82 11.02 -11.66
C LYS A 44 1.67 11.02 -10.67
N PHE A 45 0.59 11.74 -10.97
CA PHE A 45 -0.58 11.74 -10.10
C PHE A 45 -1.16 10.32 -9.94
N ILE A 46 -1.80 10.09 -8.80
CA ILE A 46 -2.51 8.86 -8.48
C ILE A 46 -4.00 9.16 -8.38
N GLU A 47 -4.79 8.26 -8.93
CA GLU A 47 -6.22 8.17 -8.67
C GLU A 47 -6.56 6.75 -8.22
N ILE A 48 -7.18 6.64 -7.04
CA ILE A 48 -7.50 5.35 -6.44
C ILE A 48 -8.82 5.38 -5.69
N GLU A 49 -9.65 4.37 -5.94
CA GLU A 49 -10.86 4.11 -5.16
C GLU A 49 -10.52 3.38 -3.86
N ILE A 50 -10.96 3.92 -2.72
CA ILE A 50 -10.85 3.30 -1.40
C ILE A 50 -12.23 3.20 -0.77
N GLY A 51 -12.89 2.05 -0.94
CA GLY A 51 -14.27 1.90 -0.50
C GLY A 51 -15.19 2.70 -1.41
N ASP A 52 -15.89 3.68 -0.84
CA ASP A 52 -16.86 4.52 -1.57
C ASP A 52 -16.31 5.92 -1.91
N ILE A 53 -15.01 6.15 -1.68
CA ILE A 53 -14.35 7.44 -1.97
C ILE A 53 -13.27 7.27 -3.04
N THR A 54 -13.06 8.31 -3.84
CA THR A 54 -11.94 8.42 -4.76
C THR A 54 -10.91 9.39 -4.20
N ILE A 55 -9.68 8.92 -4.04
CA ILE A 55 -8.55 9.75 -3.64
C ILE A 55 -7.74 10.11 -4.88
N PHE A 56 -7.53 11.41 -5.06
CA PHE A 56 -6.59 11.95 -6.03
C PHE A 56 -5.38 12.52 -5.29
N SER A 57 -4.16 12.22 -5.75
CA SER A 57 -2.93 12.73 -5.16
C SER A 57 -1.93 13.09 -6.26
N ASP A 58 -1.60 14.38 -6.34
CA ASP A 58 -0.59 14.90 -7.27
C ASP A 58 0.63 15.41 -6.48
N PRO A 59 1.78 14.73 -6.60
CA PRO A 59 2.99 15.08 -5.85
C PRO A 59 3.75 16.27 -6.48
N TYR A 60 3.44 16.64 -7.73
CA TYR A 60 4.06 17.77 -8.40
C TYR A 60 3.45 19.09 -7.94
N TYR A 61 2.11 19.13 -7.83
CA TYR A 61 1.38 20.31 -7.34
C TYR A 61 1.15 20.30 -5.82
N GLY A 62 1.44 19.19 -5.14
CA GLY A 62 1.21 19.04 -3.70
C GLY A 62 -0.27 19.01 -3.35
N THR A 63 -1.10 18.50 -4.26
CA THR A 63 -2.55 18.49 -4.16
C THR A 63 -3.04 17.11 -3.74
N VAL A 64 -3.94 17.06 -2.75
CA VAL A 64 -4.66 15.86 -2.36
C VAL A 64 -6.14 16.17 -2.30
N GLN A 65 -6.95 15.35 -2.96
CA GLN A 65 -8.40 15.49 -2.98
C GLN A 65 -9.09 14.18 -2.61
N ILE A 66 -10.28 14.30 -2.02
CA ILE A 66 -11.25 13.22 -1.86
C ILE A 66 -12.51 13.65 -2.60
N ASP A 67 -12.98 12.84 -3.55
CA ASP A 67 -14.18 13.11 -4.34
C ASP A 67 -14.17 14.54 -4.91
N GLU A 68 -13.09 14.89 -5.61
CA GLU A 68 -12.83 16.20 -6.22
C GLU A 68 -12.69 17.38 -5.23
N THR A 69 -12.73 17.12 -3.92
CA THR A 69 -12.60 18.15 -2.87
C THR A 69 -11.21 18.12 -2.26
N GLU A 70 -10.48 19.24 -2.34
CA GLU A 70 -9.17 19.39 -1.69
C GLU A 70 -9.31 19.29 -0.16
N ILE A 71 -8.39 18.55 0.46
CA ILE A 71 -8.43 18.26 1.90
C ILE A 71 -7.32 18.96 2.68
N ASP A 72 -7.59 19.25 3.95
CA ASP A 72 -6.61 19.88 4.83
C ASP A 72 -5.49 18.91 5.27
N SER A 73 -4.37 19.48 5.70
CA SER A 73 -3.22 18.74 6.26
C SER A 73 -3.62 17.78 7.39
N LYS A 74 -4.55 18.19 8.27
CA LYS A 74 -5.04 17.34 9.35
C LYS A 74 -5.73 16.08 8.83
N THR A 75 -6.45 16.17 7.72
CA THR A 75 -7.10 15.04 7.05
C THR A 75 -6.07 14.17 6.33
N ILE A 76 -5.06 14.78 5.70
CA ILE A 76 -3.92 14.06 5.09
C ILE A 76 -3.19 13.21 6.14
N GLN A 77 -2.85 13.76 7.31
CA GLN A 77 -2.21 12.99 8.40
C GLN A 77 -3.05 11.78 8.87
N LYS A 78 -4.38 11.94 8.91
CA LYS A 78 -5.28 10.84 9.26
C LYS A 78 -5.26 9.75 8.18
N LEU A 79 -5.27 10.13 6.91
CA LEU A 79 -5.16 9.20 5.79
C LEU A 79 -3.83 8.45 5.82
N ILE A 80 -2.71 9.14 6.05
CA ILE A 80 -1.38 8.52 6.22
C ILE A 80 -1.46 7.42 7.29
N THR A 81 -1.98 7.76 8.47
CA THR A 81 -2.09 6.80 9.58
C THR A 81 -2.92 5.58 9.21
N GLU A 82 -4.07 5.79 8.56
CA GLU A 82 -4.99 4.72 8.17
C GLU A 82 -4.40 3.83 7.05
N VAL A 83 -3.81 4.42 6.01
CA VAL A 83 -3.16 3.70 4.90
C VAL A 83 -1.99 2.86 5.42
N LYS A 84 -1.13 3.43 6.28
CA LYS A 84 -0.05 2.67 6.93
C LYS A 84 -0.56 1.47 7.71
N LYS A 85 -1.60 1.66 8.52
CA LYS A 85 -2.20 0.59 9.31
C LYS A 85 -2.72 -0.53 8.41
N ARG A 86 -3.39 -0.19 7.31
CA ARG A 86 -3.89 -1.17 6.33
C ARG A 86 -2.77 -1.93 5.63
N LEU A 87 -1.70 -1.24 5.22
CA LEU A 87 -0.51 -1.84 4.61
C LEU A 87 0.17 -2.85 5.55
N LEU A 88 0.39 -2.48 6.82
CA LEU A 88 0.99 -3.37 7.81
C LEU A 88 0.11 -4.60 8.10
N GLN A 89 -1.21 -4.40 8.16
CA GLN A 89 -2.15 -5.52 8.32
C GLN A 89 -2.14 -6.44 7.10
N PHE A 90 -2.03 -5.88 5.90
CA PHE A 90 -1.90 -6.65 4.66
C PHE A 90 -0.61 -7.49 4.66
N ASP A 91 0.53 -6.91 5.02
CA ASP A 91 1.83 -7.61 5.11
C ASP A 91 1.73 -8.85 6.02
N LYS A 92 1.22 -8.67 7.24
CA LYS A 92 1.02 -9.75 8.21
C LYS A 92 0.09 -10.86 7.71
N ASN A 93 -0.98 -10.48 7.01
CA ASN A 93 -1.93 -11.43 6.44
C ASN A 93 -1.28 -12.25 5.32
N ILE A 94 -0.48 -11.63 4.46
CA ILE A 94 0.25 -12.32 3.39
C ILE A 94 1.28 -13.29 3.96
N GLU A 95 2.04 -12.91 4.99
CA GLU A 95 2.96 -13.82 5.69
C GLU A 95 2.21 -15.06 6.21
N THR A 96 1.09 -14.84 6.90
CA THR A 96 0.26 -15.93 7.44
C THR A 96 -0.26 -16.86 6.33
N ILE A 97 -0.68 -16.31 5.18
CA ILE A 97 -1.18 -17.11 4.05
C ILE A 97 -0.04 -17.91 3.42
N ARG A 98 1.14 -17.31 3.25
CA ARG A 98 2.32 -17.97 2.70
C ARG A 98 2.77 -19.13 3.58
N ASP A 99 2.83 -18.93 4.89
CA ASP A 99 3.21 -19.97 5.84
C ASP A 99 2.23 -21.15 5.79
N LYS A 100 0.91 -20.86 5.77
CA LYS A 100 -0.11 -21.89 5.62
C LYS A 100 0.05 -22.66 4.31
N ALA A 101 0.24 -21.97 3.19
CA ALA A 101 0.43 -22.61 1.89
C ALA A 101 1.71 -23.47 1.86
N ALA A 102 2.80 -23.00 2.46
CA ALA A 102 4.04 -23.75 2.57
C ALA A 102 3.84 -25.02 3.41
N SER A 103 3.21 -24.93 4.57
CA SER A 103 2.88 -26.09 5.39
C SER A 103 1.99 -27.10 4.65
N GLU A 104 1.03 -26.65 3.85
CA GLU A 104 0.22 -27.57 3.04
C GLU A 104 1.02 -28.33 1.99
N ILE A 105 2.08 -27.74 1.44
CA ILE A 105 2.95 -28.37 0.43
C ILE A 105 3.97 -29.30 1.07
N PHE A 106 4.60 -28.87 2.17
CA PHE A 106 5.78 -29.52 2.73
C PHE A 106 5.50 -30.42 3.93
N ASP A 107 4.45 -30.14 4.71
CA ASP A 107 4.17 -30.87 5.94
C ASP A 107 3.14 -32.00 5.75
N LYS A 108 2.44 -32.03 4.61
CA LYS A 108 1.52 -33.12 4.26
C LYS A 108 2.30 -34.31 3.67
N PRO A 109 2.07 -35.54 4.14
CA PRO A 109 2.70 -36.72 3.58
C PRO A 109 2.33 -36.91 2.11
N ILE A 110 3.30 -37.35 1.31
CA ILE A 110 3.09 -37.66 -0.10
C ILE A 110 2.44 -39.04 -0.20
N ASN A 111 1.10 -39.07 -0.18
CA ASN A 111 0.29 -40.30 -0.05
C ASN A 111 0.58 -41.40 -1.10
N TRP A 112 1.18 -41.09 -2.25
CA TRP A 112 1.51 -42.11 -3.27
C TRP A 112 2.89 -42.75 -3.11
N LEU A 113 3.75 -42.22 -2.21
CA LEU A 113 5.01 -42.86 -1.84
C LEU A 113 4.82 -43.99 -0.81
N GLU A 114 3.66 -44.11 -0.18
CA GLU A 114 3.36 -45.19 0.78
C GLU A 114 3.09 -46.55 0.09
N ASN A 115 3.01 -46.59 -1.25
CA ASN A 115 2.76 -47.79 -2.04
C ASN A 115 3.96 -48.23 -2.92
N ILE A 116 5.17 -47.74 -2.61
CA ILE A 116 6.44 -48.18 -3.21
C ILE A 116 7.24 -48.94 -2.15
#